data_AF-A0A166GCE9-F1
#
_entry.id   AF-A0A166GCE9-F1
#
_cell.length_a   1.000
_cell.length_b   1.000
_cell.length_c   1.000
_cell.angle_alpha   90.00
_cell.angle_beta   90.00
_cell.angle_gamma   90.00
#
_symmetry.space_group_name_H-M   'P 1'
#
loop_
_entity.id
_entity.type
_entity.pdbx_description
1 polymer ?
#
loop_
_entity_poly.entity_id
_entity_poly.type
_entity_poly.pdbx_seq_one_letter_code
_entity_poly.pdbx_strand_id
1 'polypeptide(L)'
;MHEWHLHQARKGRHCHDCNSTTSRGWFRHLEILGAHHCRNCYKIARVKAAIAQDKKCHQCGAQPRVPIHHYPSVDGAILCNTCRRRNKVAKEVLRGRTCQSCGTNQTSAWRFGSDGASMCTYMRLVIRLQSRRGY
;
A
#
# COMPACT_ATOMS: atom_id res chain seq x y z
N MET A 1 1.40 -16.81 -9.60
CA MET A 1 1.42 -16.69 -8.13
C MET A 1 2.72 -16.01 -7.74
N HIS A 2 2.70 -14.77 -7.22
CA HIS A 2 3.90 -14.09 -6.72
C HIS A 2 3.91 -14.15 -5.19
N GLU A 3 4.66 -15.12 -4.68
CA GLU A 3 4.86 -15.39 -3.26
C GLU A 3 5.91 -14.40 -2.69
N TRP A 4 5.46 -13.42 -1.90
CA TRP A 4 6.33 -12.41 -1.31
C TRP A 4 6.87 -12.89 0.05
N HIS A 5 7.94 -13.69 0.03
CA HIS A 5 8.63 -14.10 1.25
C HIS A 5 9.36 -12.93 1.92
N LEU A 6 8.72 -12.32 2.92
CA LEU A 6 9.36 -11.43 3.88
C LEU A 6 10.19 -12.28 4.87
N HIS A 7 11.48 -12.48 4.60
CA HIS A 7 12.37 -13.20 5.51
C HIS A 7 13.67 -12.45 5.84
N GLN A 8 13.84 -12.23 7.14
CA GLN A 8 15.06 -12.15 7.95
C GLN A 8 16.19 -11.22 7.47
N ALA A 9 16.71 -10.43 8.42
CA ALA A 9 17.99 -9.74 8.31
C ALA A 9 19.13 -10.77 8.20
N ARG A 10 19.32 -11.35 7.01
CA ARG A 10 20.47 -12.19 6.69
C ARG A 10 21.68 -11.27 6.57
N LYS A 11 22.63 -11.41 7.50
CA LYS A 11 23.93 -10.73 7.49
C LYS A 11 24.59 -10.94 6.11
N GLY A 12 25.19 -9.90 5.56
CA GLY A 12 25.96 -9.95 4.30
C GLY A 12 25.24 -9.50 3.02
N ARG A 13 23.96 -9.08 3.09
CA ARG A 13 23.28 -8.48 1.91
C ARG A 13 23.53 -6.98 1.85
N HIS A 14 23.92 -6.49 0.67
CA HIS A 14 23.96 -5.07 0.33
C HIS A 14 23.06 -4.80 -0.88
N CYS A 15 22.62 -3.55 -1.01
CA CYS A 15 21.84 -3.11 -2.15
C CYS A 15 22.77 -2.97 -3.35
N HIS A 16 22.46 -3.62 -4.45
CA HIS A 16 23.25 -3.50 -5.67
C HIS A 16 23.34 -2.04 -6.15
N ASP A 17 22.22 -1.32 -6.17
CA ASP A 17 22.15 0.04 -6.73
C ASP A 17 22.74 1.14 -5.84
N CYS A 18 22.63 1.00 -4.51
CA CYS A 18 23.01 2.08 -3.58
C CYS A 18 24.00 1.65 -2.50
N ASN A 19 24.50 0.42 -2.60
CA ASN A 19 25.42 -0.23 -1.65
C ASN A 19 25.00 -0.20 -0.17
N SER A 20 23.76 0.23 0.14
CA SER A 20 23.24 0.24 1.50
C SER A 20 23.30 -1.18 2.07
N THR A 21 23.81 -1.33 3.28
CA THR A 21 23.83 -2.59 4.03
C THR A 21 22.63 -2.74 4.96
N THR A 22 21.75 -1.72 5.01
CA THR A 22 20.59 -1.67 5.91
C THR A 22 19.29 -1.49 5.13
N SER A 23 18.30 -2.33 5.40
CA SER A 23 16.97 -2.14 4.84
C SER A 23 15.89 -2.82 5.67
N ARG A 24 14.69 -2.21 5.66
CA ARG A 24 13.48 -2.84 6.22
C ARG A 24 12.98 -4.02 5.39
N GLY A 25 13.56 -4.27 4.22
CA GLY A 25 13.23 -5.40 3.36
C GLY A 25 14.17 -5.48 2.17
N TRP A 26 14.53 -6.70 1.80
CA TRP A 26 15.41 -7.02 0.69
C TRP A 26 14.59 -7.69 -0.41
N PHE A 27 14.79 -7.24 -1.65
CA PHE A 27 14.08 -7.75 -2.82
C PHE A 27 15.12 -8.26 -3.82
N ARG A 28 14.80 -9.31 -4.58
CA ARG A 28 15.73 -9.81 -5.61
C ARG A 28 15.81 -8.80 -6.76
N HIS A 29 17.01 -8.64 -7.31
CA HIS A 29 17.19 -7.97 -8.60
C HIS A 29 16.56 -8.84 -9.69
N LEU A 30 15.83 -8.26 -10.64
CA LEU A 30 15.18 -9.02 -11.69
C LEU A 30 16.17 -9.47 -12.78
N GLU A 31 17.17 -8.63 -13.05
CA GLU A 31 18.12 -8.84 -14.16
C GLU A 31 19.45 -9.49 -13.73
N ILE A 32 19.81 -9.45 -12.45
CA ILE A 32 21.12 -9.89 -11.96
C ILE A 32 20.91 -10.98 -10.92
N LEU A 33 21.28 -12.20 -11.27
CA LEU A 33 21.11 -13.37 -10.40
C LEU A 33 21.90 -13.18 -9.10
N GLY A 34 21.25 -13.38 -7.95
CA GLY A 34 21.87 -13.25 -6.63
C GLY A 34 21.98 -11.81 -6.11
N ALA A 35 21.81 -10.79 -6.95
CA ALA A 35 21.78 -9.40 -6.51
C ALA A 35 20.47 -9.04 -5.80
N HIS A 36 20.56 -8.06 -4.90
CA HIS A 36 19.43 -7.61 -4.08
C HIS A 36 19.25 -6.10 -4.14
N HIS A 37 18.00 -5.66 -4.12
CA HIS A 37 17.62 -4.26 -3.89
C HIS A 37 17.16 -4.06 -2.44
N CYS A 38 17.57 -2.93 -1.86
CA CYS A 38 16.89 -2.40 -0.70
C CYS A 38 15.44 -2.02 -1.07
N ARG A 39 14.55 -1.91 -0.09
CA ARG A 39 13.14 -1.55 -0.31
C ARG A 39 12.94 -0.27 -1.14
N ASN A 40 13.84 0.70 -1.03
CA ASN A 40 13.71 1.96 -1.76
C ASN A 40 14.08 1.79 -3.23
N CYS A 41 15.28 1.26 -3.51
CA CYS A 41 15.73 0.98 -4.88
C CYS A 41 14.78 0.04 -5.60
N TYR A 42 14.24 -0.97 -4.92
CA TYR A 42 13.22 -1.85 -5.49
C TYR A 42 11.97 -1.08 -5.96
N LYS A 43 11.45 -0.14 -5.16
CA LYS A 43 10.29 0.67 -5.57
C LYS A 43 10.60 1.58 -6.75
N ILE A 44 11.81 2.14 -6.81
CA ILE A 44 12.26 2.99 -7.92
C ILE A 44 12.39 2.16 -9.19
N ALA A 45 13.07 1.02 -9.14
CA ALA A 45 13.21 0.08 -10.25
C ALA A 45 11.84 -0.33 -10.82
N ARG A 46 10.85 -0.60 -9.94
CA ARG A 46 9.47 -0.87 -10.38
C ARG A 46 8.80 0.29 -11.10
N VAL A 47 9.04 1.54 -10.68
CA VAL A 47 8.51 2.72 -11.39
C VAL A 47 9.18 2.86 -12.76
N LYS A 48 10.50 2.74 -12.83
CA LYS A 48 11.25 2.79 -14.09
C LYS A 48 10.75 1.72 -15.07
N ALA A 49 10.59 0.48 -14.61
CA ALA A 49 10.06 -0.61 -15.43
C ALA A 49 8.61 -0.34 -15.90
N ALA A 50 7.76 0.25 -15.06
CA ALA A 50 6.41 0.63 -15.46
C ALA A 50 6.42 1.73 -16.54
N ILE A 51 7.27 2.75 -16.40
CA ILE A 51 7.44 3.82 -17.38
C ILE A 51 7.97 3.27 -18.70
N ALA A 52 8.97 2.39 -18.66
CA ALA A 52 9.54 1.75 -19.85
C ALA A 52 8.51 0.91 -20.62
N GLN A 53 7.48 0.42 -19.94
CA GLN A 53 6.35 -0.32 -20.54
C GLN A 53 5.16 0.59 -20.91
N ASP A 54 5.34 1.92 -20.91
CA ASP A 54 4.30 2.96 -21.06
C ASP A 54 3.05 2.72 -20.17
N LYS A 55 3.24 2.06 -19.02
CA LYS A 55 2.13 1.80 -18.11
C LYS A 55 1.69 3.10 -17.48
N LYS A 56 0.38 3.34 -17.45
CA LYS A 56 -0.25 4.48 -16.80
C LYS A 56 -1.26 3.99 -15.77
N CYS A 57 -1.64 4.86 -14.84
CA CYS A 57 -2.72 4.57 -13.91
C CYS A 57 -3.98 4.25 -14.72
N HIS A 58 -4.48 3.02 -14.59
CA HIS A 58 -5.59 2.52 -15.38
C HIS A 58 -6.85 3.39 -15.28
N GLN A 59 -7.05 4.06 -14.14
CA GLN A 59 -8.25 4.88 -13.90
C GLN A 59 -8.12 6.36 -14.24
N CYS A 60 -6.91 6.91 -14.28
CA CYS A 60 -6.75 8.37 -14.43
C CYS A 60 -5.65 8.78 -15.39
N GLY A 61 -5.02 7.83 -16.10
CA GLY A 61 -3.95 8.10 -17.06
C GLY A 61 -2.64 8.63 -16.46
N ALA A 62 -2.59 8.88 -15.15
CA ALA A 62 -1.40 9.46 -14.52
C ALA A 62 -0.19 8.54 -14.64
N GLN A 63 0.97 9.15 -14.89
CA GLN A 63 2.24 8.44 -14.94
C GLN A 63 2.53 7.69 -13.61
N PRO A 64 3.23 6.53 -13.65
CA PRO A 64 3.54 5.75 -12.47
C PRO A 64 4.40 6.55 -11.49
N ARG A 65 4.02 6.52 -10.22
CA ARG A 65 4.79 7.08 -9.11
C ARG A 65 4.72 6.16 -7.91
N VAL A 66 5.75 6.17 -7.05
CA VAL A 66 5.73 5.37 -5.83
C VAL A 66 4.65 5.86 -4.86
N PRO A 67 3.90 4.97 -4.19
CA PRO A 67 3.81 3.52 -4.44
C PRO A 67 2.88 3.20 -5.64
N ILE A 68 3.33 2.25 -6.49
CA ILE A 68 2.51 1.63 -7.53
C ILE A 68 1.73 0.44 -6.93
N HIS A 69 0.45 0.32 -7.27
CA HIS A 69 -0.40 -0.80 -6.87
C HIS A 69 -0.89 -1.57 -8.09
N HIS A 70 -1.05 -2.88 -8.00
CA HIS A 70 -1.69 -3.67 -9.04
C HIS A 70 -3.21 -3.51 -8.98
N TYR A 71 -3.86 -3.45 -10.14
CA TYR A 71 -5.31 -3.51 -10.23
C TYR A 71 -5.72 -4.98 -10.39
N PRO A 72 -6.48 -5.57 -9.45
CA PRO A 72 -6.75 -7.00 -9.47
C PRO A 72 -7.66 -7.46 -10.61
N SER A 73 -8.42 -6.56 -11.23
CA SER A 73 -9.43 -6.91 -12.23
C SER A 73 -8.91 -6.92 -13.67
N VAL A 74 -7.74 -6.34 -13.92
CA VAL A 74 -7.14 -6.26 -15.27
C VAL A 74 -5.68 -6.63 -15.14
N ASP A 75 -5.25 -7.67 -15.86
CA ASP A 75 -3.88 -8.14 -15.78
C ASP A 75 -2.88 -7.07 -16.25
N GLY A 76 -1.76 -6.97 -15.55
CA GLY A 76 -0.73 -5.95 -15.81
C GLY A 76 -1.14 -4.50 -15.50
N ALA A 77 -2.41 -4.21 -15.23
CA ALA A 77 -2.88 -2.86 -14.94
C ALA A 77 -2.41 -2.37 -13.56
N ILE A 78 -2.12 -1.08 -13.49
CA ILE A 78 -1.63 -0.43 -12.28
C ILE A 78 -2.56 0.71 -11.83
N LEU A 79 -2.57 0.99 -10.54
CA LEU A 79 -3.24 2.14 -9.95
C LEU A 79 -2.24 3.04 -9.23
N CYS A 80 -2.44 4.35 -9.40
CA CYS A 80 -1.84 5.33 -8.50
C CYS A 80 -2.46 5.21 -7.11
N ASN A 81 -1.74 5.70 -6.08
CA ASN A 81 -2.20 5.61 -4.69
C ASN A 81 -3.58 6.25 -4.46
N THR A 82 -3.90 7.35 -5.16
CA THR A 82 -5.20 8.03 -5.07
C THR A 82 -6.33 7.16 -5.59
N CYS A 83 -6.20 6.63 -6.80
CA CYS A 83 -7.16 5.72 -7.43
C CYS A 83 -7.34 4.42 -6.63
N ARG A 84 -6.24 3.85 -6.13
CA ARG A 84 -6.29 2.68 -5.23
C ARG A 84 -7.08 2.96 -3.94
N ARG A 85 -6.92 4.15 -3.35
CA ARG A 85 -7.72 4.56 -2.17
C ARG A 85 -9.19 4.73 -2.53
N ARG A 86 -9.52 5.40 -3.64
CA ARG A 86 -10.91 5.56 -4.12
C ARG A 86 -11.59 4.21 -4.33
N ASN A 87 -10.94 3.28 -5.03
CA ASN A 87 -11.47 1.93 -5.23
C ASN A 87 -11.68 1.18 -3.92
N LYS A 88 -10.78 1.35 -2.94
CA LYS A 88 -10.96 0.76 -1.63
C LYS A 88 -12.21 1.31 -0.94
N VAL A 89 -12.43 2.63 -0.96
CA VAL A 89 -13.64 3.24 -0.37
C VAL A 89 -14.89 2.76 -1.09
N ALA A 90 -14.92 2.82 -2.42
CA ALA A 90 -16.05 2.37 -3.23
C ALA A 90 -16.42 0.90 -2.95
N LYS A 91 -15.42 0.01 -2.82
CA LYS A 91 -15.65 -1.40 -2.48
C LYS A 91 -16.30 -1.57 -1.10
N GLU A 92 -15.98 -0.72 -0.13
CA GLU A 92 -16.56 -0.80 1.20
C GLU A 92 -17.97 -0.20 1.25
N VAL A 93 -18.23 0.85 0.46
CA VAL A 93 -19.59 1.37 0.24
C VAL A 93 -20.48 0.29 -0.37
N LEU A 94 -19.99 -0.43 -1.40
CA LEU A 94 -20.72 -1.55 -2.01
C LEU A 94 -20.97 -2.72 -1.05
N ARG A 95 -20.17 -2.85 0.01
CA ARG A 95 -20.38 -3.84 1.08
C ARG A 95 -21.42 -3.38 2.12
N GLY A 96 -22.03 -2.21 1.94
CA GLY A 96 -23.00 -1.66 2.87
C GLY A 96 -22.41 -1.26 4.22
N ARG A 97 -21.08 -1.09 4.31
CA ARG A 97 -20.44 -0.78 5.59
C ARG A 97 -20.70 0.67 5.98
N THR A 98 -21.20 0.87 7.21
CA THR A 98 -21.49 2.18 7.79
C THR A 98 -20.83 2.34 9.16
N CYS A 99 -20.43 3.56 9.49
CA CYS A 99 -19.86 3.87 10.79
C CYS A 99 -20.95 3.85 11.84
N GLN A 100 -20.84 2.97 12.83
CA GLN A 100 -21.86 2.85 13.88
C GLN A 100 -22.08 4.17 14.63
N SER A 101 -21.03 4.95 14.85
CA SER A 101 -21.12 6.20 15.63
C SER A 101 -21.66 7.40 14.84
N CYS A 102 -21.61 7.41 13.50
CA CYS A 102 -21.98 8.61 12.73
C CYS A 102 -22.69 8.34 11.40
N GLY A 103 -23.03 7.08 11.12
CA GLY A 103 -23.75 6.67 9.92
C GLY A 103 -22.97 6.74 8.60
N THR A 104 -21.82 7.42 8.53
CA THR A 104 -21.10 7.57 7.26
C THR A 104 -20.72 6.23 6.65
N ASN A 105 -20.96 6.07 5.35
CA ASN A 105 -20.46 4.96 4.55
C ASN A 105 -19.12 5.30 3.85
N GLN A 106 -18.62 6.53 4.02
CA GLN A 106 -17.38 6.98 3.40
C GLN A 106 -16.29 7.21 4.45
N THR A 107 -15.18 6.51 4.32
CA THR A 107 -13.99 6.77 5.13
C THR A 107 -12.73 6.28 4.44
N SER A 108 -11.60 6.93 4.69
CA SER A 108 -10.30 6.54 4.13
C SER A 108 -9.82 5.18 4.66
N ALA A 109 -10.23 4.80 5.87
CA ALA A 109 -10.02 3.48 6.44
C ALA A 109 -11.08 3.16 7.51
N TRP A 110 -11.58 1.93 7.45
CA TRP A 110 -12.39 1.34 8.50
C TRP A 110 -11.53 0.85 9.64
N ARG A 111 -12.00 1.07 10.87
CA ARG A 111 -11.44 0.55 12.12
C ARG A 111 -12.51 -0.28 12.81
N PHE A 112 -12.08 -1.16 13.70
CA PHE A 112 -13.00 -1.96 14.51
C PHE A 112 -12.82 -1.60 15.97
N GLY A 113 -13.95 -1.41 16.66
CA GLY A 113 -14.01 -1.36 18.11
C GLY A 113 -13.72 -2.73 18.72
N SER A 114 -13.61 -2.78 20.05
CA SER A 114 -13.48 -4.05 20.80
C SER A 114 -14.73 -4.94 20.66
N ASP A 115 -15.87 -4.33 20.37
CA ASP A 115 -17.16 -4.95 20.07
C ASP A 115 -17.29 -5.45 18.62
N GLY A 116 -16.25 -5.29 17.80
CA GLY A 116 -16.29 -5.62 16.37
C GLY A 116 -17.06 -4.62 15.52
N ALA A 117 -17.57 -3.52 16.10
CA ALA A 117 -18.32 -2.53 15.36
C ALA A 117 -17.42 -1.72 14.42
N SER A 118 -17.96 -1.39 13.25
CA SER A 118 -17.22 -0.66 12.23
C SER A 118 -17.24 0.84 12.51
N MET A 119 -16.05 1.41 12.57
CA MET A 119 -15.81 2.82 12.87
C MET A 119 -15.07 3.51 11.73
N CYS A 120 -15.49 4.72 11.38
CA CYS A 120 -14.73 5.57 10.48
C CYS A 120 -13.45 6.09 11.16
N THR A 121 -12.44 6.42 10.36
CA THR A 121 -11.16 6.93 10.88
C THR A 121 -11.34 8.19 11.74
N TYR A 122 -12.27 9.07 11.37
CA TYR A 122 -12.57 10.29 12.12
C TYR A 122 -13.06 9.97 13.54
N MET A 123 -14.10 9.13 13.68
CA MET A 123 -14.65 8.77 14.99
C MET A 123 -13.63 8.04 15.87
N ARG A 124 -12.76 7.22 15.28
CA ARG A 124 -11.67 6.59 16.04
C ARG A 124 -10.69 7.61 16.62
N LEU A 125 -10.41 8.70 15.89
CA LEU A 125 -9.56 9.78 16.39
C LEU A 125 -10.24 10.57 17.50
N VAL A 126 -11.53 10.90 17.34
CA VAL A 126 -12.33 11.59 18.38
C VAL A 126 -12.32 10.80 19.68
N ILE A 127 -12.63 9.50 19.65
CA ILE A 127 -12.62 8.65 20.86
C ILE A 127 -11.21 8.63 21.49
N ARG A 128 -10.15 8.47 20.69
CA ARG A 128 -8.77 8.47 21.22
C ARG A 128 -8.39 9.79 21.87
N LEU A 129 -8.86 10.92 21.36
CA LEU A 129 -8.59 12.24 21.93
C LEU A 129 -9.37 12.43 23.23
N GLN A 130 -10.61 11.93 23.31
CA GLN A 130 -11.43 11.96 24.52
C GLN A 130 -10.82 11.09 25.64
N SER A 131 -10.42 9.85 25.34
CA SER A 131 -9.78 8.96 26.34
C SER A 131 -8.46 9.49 26.90
N ARG A 132 -7.76 10.38 26.16
CA ARG A 132 -6.54 11.04 26.64
C ARG A 132 -6.81 12.25 27.52
N ARG A 133 -8.03 12.79 27.48
CA ARG A 133 -8.43 14.00 28.20
C ARG A 133 -9.10 13.73 29.55
N GLY A 134 -9.20 12.47 29.99
CA GLY A 134 -9.54 12.11 31.36
C GLY A 134 -10.79 12.82 31.90
N TYR A 135 -11.95 12.32 31.47
CA TYR A 135 -13.14 12.25 32.32
C TYR A 135 -13.37 10.78 32.63
#